data_AF-A0A3D4M4I5-F1
#
_entry.id   AF-A0A3D4M4I5-F1
#
_cell.length_a   1.000
_cell.length_b   1.000
_cell.length_c   1.000
_cell.angle_alpha   90.00
_cell.angle_beta   90.00
_cell.angle_gamma   90.00
#
_symmetry.space_group_name_H-M   'P 1'
#
loop_
_entity.id
_entity.type
_entity.pdbx_description
1 polymer ?
#
loop_
_entity_poly.entity_id
_entity_poly.type
_entity_poly.pdbx_seq_one_letter_code
_entity_poly.pdbx_strand_id
1 'polypeptide(L)'
;MLEVFKVEEKYDLVVCLSHLGYKYSGNKISDQVLAQRSEHIDVILGGHTHTFLDEPGEFRNKKGHLVIVNQAGWGGIMIGRLDIRWSRRRKLANPHNTMLKVS
;
A
#
# COMPACT_ATOMS: atom_id res chain seq x y z
N MET A 1 -4.52 -7.82 -15.02
CA MET A 1 -4.80 -6.60 -15.80
C MET A 1 -3.77 -5.57 -15.37
N LEU A 2 -2.94 -5.08 -16.28
CA LEU A 2 -1.99 -3.99 -16.02
C LEU A 2 -2.49 -2.78 -16.79
N GLU A 3 -2.94 -1.75 -16.08
CA GLU A 3 -3.25 -0.46 -16.71
C GLU A 3 -2.00 0.42 -16.63
N VAL A 4 -1.61 0.96 -17.79
CA VAL A 4 -0.48 1.88 -17.92
C VAL A 4 -1.00 3.29 -17.72
N PHE A 5 -0.71 3.88 -16.57
CA PHE A 5 -1.03 5.28 -16.30
C PHE A 5 -0.26 6.18 -17.27
N LYS A 6 -0.96 7.14 -17.90
CA LYS A 6 -0.30 8.20 -18.64
C LYS A 6 0.22 9.22 -17.65
N VAL A 7 1.54 9.43 -17.62
CA VAL A 7 2.21 10.36 -16.69
C VAL A 7 1.70 11.80 -16.83
N GLU A 8 1.10 12.13 -17.98
CA GLU A 8 0.55 13.45 -18.28
C GLU A 8 -0.78 13.74 -17.57
N GLU A 9 -1.48 12.71 -17.09
CA GLU A 9 -2.73 12.89 -16.33
C GLU A 9 -2.46 13.06 -14.83
N LYS A 10 -3.25 13.93 -14.20
CA LYS A 10 -3.15 14.20 -12.77
C LYS A 10 -4.09 13.27 -12.01
N TYR A 11 -3.50 12.27 -11.34
CA TYR A 11 -4.21 11.43 -10.38
C TYR A 11 -4.08 12.03 -8.97
N ASP A 12 -5.19 12.08 -8.25
CA ASP A 12 -5.21 12.52 -6.84
C ASP A 12 -4.73 11.41 -5.88
N LEU A 13 -4.98 10.15 -6.24
CA LEU A 13 -4.60 8.97 -5.47
C LEU A 13 -4.32 7.79 -6.40
N VAL A 14 -3.18 7.11 -6.21
CA VAL A 14 -2.79 5.91 -6.95
C VAL A 14 -2.69 4.71 -6.01
N VAL A 15 -3.56 3.73 -6.21
CA VAL A 15 -3.58 2.48 -5.45
C VAL A 15 -3.04 1.33 -6.30
N CYS A 16 -2.05 0.61 -5.77
CA CYS A 16 -1.48 -0.58 -6.36
C CYS A 16 -2.00 -1.83 -5.64
N LEU A 17 -2.62 -2.74 -6.38
CA LEU A 17 -2.97 -4.06 -5.88
C LEU A 17 -1.84 -5.02 -6.20
N SER A 18 -1.22 -5.58 -5.16
CA SER A 18 -0.03 -6.42 -5.28
C SER A 18 -0.26 -7.81 -4.70
N HIS A 19 0.42 -8.80 -5.28
CA HIS A 19 0.54 -10.14 -4.70
C HIS A 19 2.01 -10.56 -4.59
N LEU A 20 2.91 -9.58 -4.38
CA LEU A 20 4.34 -9.84 -4.27
C LEU A 20 4.73 -10.43 -2.91
N GLY A 21 3.99 -10.11 -1.84
CA GLY A 21 4.37 -10.43 -0.47
C GLY A 21 4.96 -9.22 0.25
N TYR A 22 4.68 -9.10 1.55
CA TYR A 22 5.07 -7.92 2.33
C TYR A 22 6.59 -7.74 2.39
N LYS A 23 7.33 -8.76 2.84
CA LYS A 23 8.79 -8.76 3.00
C LYS A 23 9.35 -10.16 2.82
N TYR A 24 10.56 -10.27 2.27
CA TYR A 24 11.35 -11.50 2.21
C TYR A 24 12.75 -11.30 2.75
N SER A 25 13.41 -12.39 3.14
CA SER A 25 14.86 -12.43 3.30
C SER A 25 15.55 -12.49 1.94
N GLY A 26 16.56 -11.66 1.71
CA GLY A 26 17.35 -11.64 0.47
C GLY A 26 16.83 -10.66 -0.59
N ASN A 27 17.21 -10.90 -1.85
CA ASN A 27 17.02 -9.94 -2.95
C ASN A 27 15.68 -10.05 -3.69
N LYS A 28 14.70 -10.78 -3.15
CA LYS A 28 13.38 -10.90 -3.79
C LYS A 28 12.60 -9.59 -3.62
N ILE A 29 11.96 -9.13 -4.70
CA ILE A 29 11.10 -7.94 -4.66
C ILE A 29 9.87 -8.23 -3.81
N SER A 30 9.58 -7.32 -2.87
CA SER A 30 8.41 -7.35 -1.99
C SER A 30 7.64 -6.03 -2.07
N ASP A 31 6.48 -5.94 -1.41
CA ASP A 31 5.68 -4.72 -1.35
C ASP A 31 6.47 -3.55 -0.74
N GLN A 32 7.31 -3.81 0.28
CA GLN A 32 8.22 -2.80 0.84
C GLN A 32 9.22 -2.26 -0.19
N VAL A 33 9.85 -3.17 -0.95
CA VAL A 33 10.83 -2.80 -1.99
C VAL A 33 10.14 -2.04 -3.13
N LEU A 34 8.93 -2.46 -3.51
CA LEU A 34 8.13 -1.78 -4.52
C LEU A 34 7.76 -0.36 -4.07
N ALA A 35 7.29 -0.20 -2.82
CA ALA A 35 6.96 1.10 -2.24
C ALA A 35 8.14 2.07 -2.35
N GLN A 36 9.33 1.64 -1.93
CA GLN A 36 10.55 2.44 -1.94
C GLN A 36 11.05 2.77 -3.35
N ARG A 37 10.90 1.84 -4.30
CA ARG A 37 11.38 2.02 -5.70
C ARG A 37 10.39 2.75 -6.60
N SER A 38 9.15 2.90 -6.17
CA SER A 38 8.11 3.60 -6.91
C SER A 38 8.36 5.12 -6.95
N GLU A 39 7.57 5.82 -7.76
CA GLU A 39 7.56 7.28 -7.82
C GLU A 39 6.17 7.90 -7.64
N HIS A 40 5.13 7.13 -7.99
CA HIS A 40 3.77 7.63 -8.16
C HIS A 40 2.73 6.85 -7.36
N ILE A 41 3.11 5.78 -6.65
CA ILE A 41 2.19 4.98 -5.85
C ILE A 41 2.00 5.67 -4.51
N ASP A 42 0.75 5.80 -4.07
CA ASP A 42 0.40 6.34 -2.75
C ASP A 42 0.04 5.20 -1.77
N VAL A 43 -0.59 4.13 -2.28
CA VAL A 43 -1.04 2.99 -1.48
C VAL A 43 -0.74 1.68 -2.19
N ILE A 44 -0.27 0.69 -1.45
CA ILE A 44 -0.15 -0.71 -1.87
C ILE A 44 -1.03 -1.57 -0.97
N LEU A 45 -1.99 -2.27 -1.57
CA LEU A 45 -2.77 -3.31 -0.90
C LEU A 45 -2.23 -4.67 -1.37
N GLY A 46 -1.48 -5.32 -0.49
CA GLY A 46 -0.71 -6.53 -0.78
C GLY A 46 -1.41 -7.84 -0.41
N GLY A 47 -0.75 -8.95 -0.75
CA GLY A 47 -1.13 -10.31 -0.35
C GLY A 47 0.06 -11.28 -0.38
N HIS A 48 -0.19 -12.57 -0.58
CA HIS A 48 0.80 -13.66 -0.70
C HIS A 48 1.46 -14.14 0.60
N THR A 49 2.02 -13.26 1.43
CA THR A 49 2.72 -13.67 2.66
C THR A 49 1.80 -13.91 3.85
N HIS A 50 0.49 -13.74 3.66
CA HIS A 50 -0.53 -13.88 4.71
C HIS A 50 -0.24 -13.00 5.94
N THR A 51 0.37 -11.83 5.73
CA THR A 51 0.84 -10.98 6.81
C THR A 51 -0.34 -10.27 7.47
N PHE A 52 -0.44 -10.41 8.79
CA PHE A 52 -1.32 -9.58 9.61
C PHE A 52 -0.54 -8.35 10.05
N LEU A 53 -1.07 -7.18 9.74
CA LEU A 53 -0.49 -5.90 10.11
C LEU A 53 -1.43 -5.19 11.08
N ASP A 54 -0.95 -4.96 12.30
CA ASP A 54 -1.70 -4.17 13.30
C ASP A 54 -1.83 -2.71 12.82
N GLU A 55 -0.75 -2.19 12.24
CA GLU A 55 -0.68 -0.88 11.62
C GLU A 55 -0.14 -0.98 10.19
N PRO A 56 -0.56 -0.09 9.27
CA PRO A 56 -0.08 -0.14 7.90
C PRO A 56 1.38 0.29 7.86
N GLY A 57 2.17 -0.35 7.00
CA GLY A 57 3.56 0.01 6.81
C GLY A 57 3.70 1.35 6.09
N GLU A 58 4.54 2.25 6.63
CA GLU A 58 4.85 3.53 6.04
C GLU A 58 6.24 3.54 5.40
N PHE A 59 6.31 3.88 4.11
CA PHE A 59 7.56 3.93 3.35
C PHE A 59 7.70 5.25 2.59
N ARG A 60 8.92 5.61 2.21
CA ARG A 60 9.18 6.73 1.30
C ARG A 60 9.62 6.20 -0.05
N ASN A 61 8.99 6.71 -1.11
CA ASN A 61 9.35 6.36 -2.48
C ASN A 61 10.56 7.18 -2.97
N LYS A 62 10.97 7.00 -4.24
CA LYS A 62 12.13 7.71 -4.82
C LYS A 62 11.99 9.24 -4.82
N LYS A 63 10.76 9.76 -4.79
CA LYS A 63 10.45 11.19 -4.71
C LYS A 63 10.29 11.68 -3.26
N GLY A 64 10.56 10.81 -2.27
CA GLY A 64 10.40 11.11 -0.85
C GLY A 64 8.95 11.16 -0.37
N HIS A 65 7.98 10.87 -1.25
CA HIS A 65 6.56 10.83 -0.89
C HIS A 65 6.24 9.59 -0.06
N LEU A 66 5.28 9.75 0.86
CA LEU A 66 4.79 8.67 1.71
C LEU A 66 4.01 7.66 0.87
N VAL A 67 4.26 6.37 1.10
CA VAL A 67 3.55 5.23 0.51
C VAL A 67 3.10 4.32 1.63
N ILE A 68 1.81 4.01 1.63
CA ILE A 68 1.18 3.16 2.64
C ILE A 68 1.07 1.75 2.11
N VAL A 69 1.52 0.75 2.87
CA VAL A 69 1.48 -0.67 2.50
C VAL A 69 0.66 -1.42 3.54
N ASN A 70 -0.38 -2.14 3.10
CA ASN A 70 -1.22 -2.92 4.02
C ASN A 70 -1.54 -4.33 3.47
N GLN A 71 -1.83 -5.27 4.38
CA GLN A 71 -2.30 -6.63 4.10
C GLN A 71 -3.35 -7.03 5.13
N ALA A 72 -4.37 -7.78 4.69
CA ALA A 72 -5.47 -8.21 5.55
C ALA A 72 -5.34 -9.67 6.04
N GLY A 73 -4.13 -10.21 6.13
CA GLY A 73 -3.93 -11.61 6.50
C GLY A 73 -4.41 -12.59 5.42
N TRP A 74 -5.16 -13.63 5.82
CA TRP A 74 -5.63 -14.69 4.92
C TRP A 74 -6.98 -15.28 5.35
N GLY A 75 -7.57 -16.09 4.47
CA GLY A 75 -8.74 -16.92 4.78
C GLY A 75 -10.04 -16.15 5.05
N GLY A 76 -10.10 -14.85 4.74
CA GLY A 76 -11.26 -14.02 5.04
C GLY A 76 -11.49 -13.78 6.53
N ILE A 77 -10.52 -14.12 7.39
CA ILE A 77 -10.60 -13.96 8.84
C ILE A 77 -10.67 -12.48 9.23
N MET A 78 -10.09 -11.60 8.40
CA MET A 78 -10.07 -10.16 8.59
C MET A 78 -10.52 -9.42 7.33
N ILE A 79 -11.24 -8.32 7.52
CA ILE A 79 -11.50 -7.29 6.50
C ILE A 79 -10.63 -6.08 6.85
N GLY A 80 -9.73 -5.72 5.94
CA GLY A 80 -8.92 -4.52 6.06
C GLY A 80 -9.73 -3.27 5.70
N ARG A 81 -9.73 -2.27 6.58
CA ARG A 81 -10.29 -0.94 6.32
C ARG A 81 -9.19 0.10 6.49
N LEU A 82 -8.89 0.82 5.41
CA LEU A 82 -7.92 1.91 5.41
C LEU A 82 -8.65 3.23 5.14
N ASP A 83 -8.73 4.10 6.15
CA ASP A 83 -9.32 5.42 6.02
C ASP A 83 -8.21 6.42 5.62
N ILE A 84 -8.29 6.97 4.40
CA ILE A 84 -7.30 7.88 3.83
C ILE A 84 -7.88 9.29 3.75
N ARG A 85 -7.14 10.28 4.26
CA ARG A 85 -7.49 11.71 4.18
C ARG A 85 -6.36 12.48 3.48
N TRP A 86 -6.72 13.27 2.47
CA TRP A 86 -5.81 14.21 1.83
C TRP A 86 -6.47 15.57 1.59
N SER A 87 -5.65 16.59 1.37
CA SER A 87 -6.11 17.94 1.00
C SER A 87 -5.35 18.41 -0.22
N ARG A 88 -5.86 19.41 -0.94
CA ARG A 88 -5.19 19.98 -2.13
C ARG A 88 -3.76 20.48 -1.87
N ARG A 89 -3.34 20.68 -0.60
CA ARG A 89 -1.97 21.08 -0.22
C ARG A 89 -1.11 19.95 0.37
N ARG A 90 -1.70 18.83 0.81
CA ARG A 90 -0.97 17.67 1.38
C ARG A 90 -1.51 16.38 0.82
N LYS A 91 -0.64 15.63 0.11
CA LYS A 91 -1.01 14.40 -0.59
C LYS A 91 -1.51 13.27 0.32
N LEU A 92 -1.06 13.17 1.57
CA LEU A 92 -1.58 12.21 2.56
C LEU A 92 -1.40 12.78 3.97
N ALA A 93 -2.42 12.64 4.82
CA ALA A 93 -2.36 12.94 6.25
C ALA A 93 -2.95 11.77 7.05
N ASN A 94 -2.12 11.16 7.92
CA ASN A 94 -2.44 10.12 8.89
C ASN A 94 -3.41 9.03 8.39
N PRO A 95 -2.91 7.95 7.76
CA PRO A 95 -3.74 6.82 7.43
C PRO A 95 -4.18 6.12 8.72
N HIS A 96 -5.49 5.97 8.90
CA HIS A 96 -6.02 5.18 10.01
C HIS A 96 -6.37 3.79 9.49
N ASN A 97 -5.75 2.75 10.04
CA ASN A 97 -6.04 1.36 9.71
C ASN A 97 -6.95 0.76 10.79
N THR A 98 -7.99 0.07 10.34
CA THR A 98 -8.84 -0.73 11.20
C THR A 98 -8.94 -2.12 10.59
N MET A 99 -8.50 -3.12 11.36
CA MET A 99 -8.63 -4.51 10.98
C MET A 99 -9.88 -5.10 11.63
N LEU A 100 -10.89 -5.42 10.83
CA LEU A 100 -12.18 -5.94 11.30
C LEU A 100 -12.17 -7.47 11.26
N LYS A 101 -12.32 -8.14 12.40
CA LYS A 101 -12.50 -9.60 12.44
C LYS A 101 -13.83 -9.99 11.83
N VAL A 102 -13.82 -10.98 10.94
CA VAL A 102 -15.03 -11.62 10.43
C VAL A 102 -15.35 -12.79 11.36
N SER A 103 -16.42 -12.62 12.14
CA SER A 103 -16.96 -13.62 13.08
C SER A 103 -17.99 -14.53 12.43
#